data_AF-X0TCP4-F1
#
_entry.id   AF-X0TCP4-F1
#
_cell.length_a   1.000
_cell.length_b   1.000
_cell.length_c   1.000
_cell.angle_alpha   90.00
_cell.angle_beta   90.00
_cell.angle_gamma   90.00
#
_symmetry.space_group_name_H-M   'P 1'
#
loop_
_entity.id
_entity.type
_entity.pdbx_description
1 polymer ?
#
loop_
_entity_poly.entity_id
_entity_poly.type
_entity_poly.pdbx_seq_one_letter_code
_entity_poly.pdbx_strand_id
1 'polypeptide(L)'
;GHTVYVNGEKIILHLIPSGIFHRGVLCIIGNGVVINPKAFLDEIEELKKSGVEIDDNIVISKNAHLILPYHSQREIIDEERRGAKKIG
;
A
#
# COMPACT_ATOMS: atom_id res chain seq x y z
N GLY A 1 4.15 6.00 3.72
CA GLY A 1 4.69 4.73 4.22
C GLY A 1 4.88 4.80 5.71
N HIS A 2 4.51 3.75 6.44
CA HIS A 2 4.71 3.60 7.88
C HIS A 2 5.84 2.60 8.13
N THR A 3 6.91 3.04 8.80
CA THR A 3 7.97 2.13 9.23
C THR A 3 7.64 1.60 10.62
N VAL A 4 7.62 0.28 10.78
CA VAL A 4 7.35 -0.40 12.04
C VAL A 4 8.50 -1.37 12.34
N TYR A 5 8.84 -1.53 13.61
CA TYR A 5 9.80 -2.54 14.06
C TYR A 5 9.06 -3.68 14.75
N VAL A 6 9.20 -4.89 14.25
CA VAL A 6 8.57 -6.10 14.80
C VAL A 6 9.66 -7.11 15.07
N ASN A 7 9.80 -7.54 16.33
CA ASN A 7 10.84 -8.48 16.77
C ASN A 7 12.28 -8.08 16.38
N GLY A 8 12.54 -6.78 16.27
CA GLY A 8 13.85 -6.24 15.86
C GLY A 8 14.05 -6.10 14.35
N GLU A 9 13.12 -6.61 13.53
CA GLU A 9 13.13 -6.41 12.09
C GLU A 9 12.37 -5.14 11.70
N LYS A 10 12.91 -4.41 10.71
CA LYS A 10 12.30 -3.20 10.16
C LYS A 10 11.38 -3.58 9.00
N ILE A 11 10.10 -3.27 9.13
CA ILE A 11 9.08 -3.49 8.08
C ILE A 11 8.53 -2.14 7.63
N ILE A 12 8.37 -1.95 6.33
CA ILE A 12 7.87 -0.71 5.73
C ILE A 12 6.51 -0.99 5.08
N LEU A 13 5.46 -0.45 5.67
CA LEU A 13 4.10 -0.53 5.16
C LEU A 13 3.78 0.68 4.27
N HIS A 14 2.96 0.47 3.25
CA HIS A 14 2.51 1.50 2.31
C HIS A 14 1.00 1.63 2.30
N LEU A 15 0.29 0.56 1.94
CA LEU A 15 -1.17 0.51 1.82
C LEU A 15 -1.81 -0.21 3.01
N ILE A 16 -1.13 -1.21 3.58
CA ILE A 16 -1.69 -2.02 4.65
C ILE A 16 -1.62 -1.27 5.98
N PRO A 17 -2.72 -1.16 6.74
CA PRO A 17 -2.68 -0.55 8.07
C PRO A 17 -1.73 -1.28 9.02
N SER A 18 -1.01 -0.54 9.86
CA SER A 18 -0.06 -1.11 10.84
C SER A 18 -0.69 -2.00 11.90
N GLY A 19 -2.03 -1.97 12.03
CA GLY A 19 -2.78 -2.90 12.87
C GLY A 19 -2.61 -4.37 12.48
N ILE A 20 -2.05 -4.66 11.29
CA ILE A 20 -1.87 -6.02 10.77
C ILE A 20 -1.01 -6.92 11.66
N PHE A 21 -0.16 -6.34 12.51
CA PHE A 21 0.70 -7.09 13.44
C PHE A 21 -0.02 -7.56 14.70
N HIS A 22 -1.27 -7.14 14.93
CA HIS A 22 -2.03 -7.51 16.12
C HIS A 22 -3.11 -8.55 15.78
N ARG A 23 -3.02 -9.73 16.40
CA ARG A 23 -4.06 -10.77 16.28
C ARG A 23 -5.42 -10.23 16.73
N GLY A 24 -6.45 -10.49 15.94
CA GLY A 24 -7.84 -10.07 16.21
C GLY A 24 -8.17 -8.62 15.81
N VAL A 25 -7.23 -7.87 15.24
CA VAL A 25 -7.49 -6.51 14.72
C VAL A 25 -7.87 -6.58 13.25
N LEU A 26 -9.06 -6.08 12.93
CA LEU A 26 -9.53 -5.93 11.55
C LEU A 26 -8.94 -4.66 10.92
N CYS A 27 -8.13 -4.83 9.90
CA CYS A 27 -7.57 -3.76 9.09
C CYS A 27 -8.53 -3.38 7.96
N ILE A 28 -8.97 -2.12 7.96
CA ILE A 28 -9.97 -1.62 7.00
C ILE A 28 -9.31 -0.60 6.08
N ILE A 29 -9.39 -0.84 4.77
CA ILE A 29 -9.03 0.13 3.74
C ILE A 29 -10.30 0.86 3.29
N GLY A 30 -10.43 2.12 3.71
CA GLY A 30 -11.62 2.95 3.45
C GLY A 30 -11.73 3.44 2.00
N ASN A 31 -12.88 4.02 1.65
CA ASN A 31 -13.17 4.53 0.30
C ASN A 31 -12.34 5.76 -0.11
N GLY A 32 -11.73 6.46 0.85
CA GLY A 32 -10.84 7.60 0.58
C GLY A 32 -9.45 7.20 0.08
N VAL A 33 -9.14 5.90 0.05
CA VAL A 33 -7.84 5.39 -0.39
C VAL A 33 -7.89 5.07 -1.88
N VAL A 34 -6.78 5.36 -2.56
CA VAL A 34 -6.52 4.92 -3.93
C VAL A 34 -5.52 3.76 -3.86
N ILE A 35 -5.93 2.59 -4.33
CA ILE A 35 -5.19 1.34 -4.17
C ILE A 35 -4.49 1.01 -5.48
N ASN A 36 -3.19 0.75 -5.41
CA ASN A 36 -2.46 0.08 -6.49
C ASN A 36 -2.52 -1.43 -6.26
N PRO A 37 -3.23 -2.23 -7.09
CA PRO A 37 -3.38 -3.66 -6.86
C PRO A 37 -2.05 -4.41 -6.83
N LYS A 38 -1.09 -4.01 -7.67
CA LYS A 38 0.22 -4.65 -7.72
C LYS A 38 0.98 -4.40 -6.42
N ALA A 39 1.10 -3.13 -6.02
CA ALA A 39 1.81 -2.77 -4.79
C ALA A 39 1.17 -3.41 -3.56
N PHE A 40 -0.16 -3.50 -3.52
CA PHE A 40 -0.88 -4.18 -2.44
C PHE A 40 -0.54 -5.67 -2.35
N LEU A 41 -0.50 -6.39 -3.47
CA LEU A 41 -0.14 -7.80 -3.49
C LEU A 41 1.34 -8.01 -3.13
N ASP A 42 2.24 -7.18 -3.65
CA ASP A 42 3.66 -7.21 -3.33
C ASP A 42 3.88 -7.02 -1.81
N GLU A 43 3.16 -6.06 -1.19
CA GLU A 43 3.22 -5.80 0.24
C GLU A 43 2.69 -6.98 1.09
N ILE A 44 1.60 -7.64 0.65
CA ILE A 44 1.10 -8.87 1.28
C ILE A 44 2.16 -9.98 1.24
N GLU A 45 2.83 -10.16 0.10
CA GLU A 45 3.86 -11.19 -0.04
C GLU A 45 5.08 -10.90 0.86
N GLU A 46 5.51 -9.65 0.96
CA GLU A 46 6.59 -9.24 1.87
C GLU A 46 6.24 -9.53 3.33
N LEU A 47 5.02 -9.17 3.76
CA LEU A 47 4.55 -9.44 5.12
C LEU A 47 4.50 -10.94 5.43
N LYS A 48 4.03 -11.76 4.49
CA LYS A 48 4.02 -13.24 4.64
C LYS A 48 5.45 -13.80 4.76
N LYS A 49 6.40 -13.27 4.00
CA LYS A 49 7.82 -13.66 4.08
C LYS A 49 8.45 -13.31 5.42
N SER A 50 8.04 -12.18 6.02
CA SER A 50 8.42 -11.77 7.38
C SER A 50 7.68 -12.51 8.50
N GLY A 51 6.86 -13.52 8.17
CA GLY A 51 6.17 -14.35 9.16
C GLY A 51 4.91 -13.72 9.77
N VAL A 52 4.37 -12.67 9.15
CA VAL A 52 3.08 -12.09 9.55
C VAL A 52 1.95 -12.99 9.02
N GLU A 53 1.13 -13.51 9.93
CA GLU A 53 -0.09 -14.22 9.57
C GLU A 53 -1.14 -13.22 9.08
N ILE A 54 -1.42 -13.26 7.79
CA ILE A 54 -2.50 -12.48 7.15
C ILE A 54 -3.68 -13.42 6.93
N ASP A 55 -4.68 -13.31 7.80
CA ASP A 55 -5.95 -14.05 7.74
C ASP A 55 -7.03 -13.20 7.05
N ASP A 56 -8.31 -13.47 7.33
CA ASP A 56 -9.46 -12.64 6.92
C ASP A 56 -9.54 -11.29 7.67
N ASN A 57 -8.40 -10.77 8.13
CA ASN A 57 -8.29 -9.53 8.91
C ASN A 57 -8.01 -8.29 8.05
N ILE A 58 -8.04 -8.40 6.71
CA ILE A 58 -7.95 -7.25 5.81
C ILE A 58 -9.23 -7.15 4.99
N VAL A 59 -9.91 -6.01 5.09
CA VAL A 59 -11.09 -5.71 4.27
C VAL A 59 -10.90 -4.42 3.48
N ILE A 60 -11.34 -4.45 2.24
CA ILE A 60 -11.23 -3.33 1.30
C ILE A 60 -12.62 -2.83 0.98
N SER A 61 -12.82 -1.51 1.12
CA SER A 61 -14.05 -0.87 0.68
C SER A 61 -14.25 -1.07 -0.82
N LYS A 62 -15.44 -1.52 -1.21
CA LYS A 62 -15.83 -1.66 -2.63
C LYS A 62 -15.76 -0.32 -3.40
N ASN A 63 -15.81 0.81 -2.68
CA ASN A 63 -15.74 2.16 -3.24
C ASN A 63 -14.32 2.75 -3.25
N ALA A 64 -13.29 1.97 -2.88
CA ALA A 64 -11.92 2.40 -3.02
C ALA A 64 -11.55 2.55 -4.51
N HIS A 65 -10.77 3.58 -4.83
CA HIS A 65 -10.35 3.84 -6.21
C HIS A 65 -9.11 3.02 -6.56
N LEU A 66 -8.89 2.75 -7.85
CA LEU A 66 -7.77 1.94 -8.32
C LEU A 66 -6.74 2.77 -9.10
N ILE A 67 -5.46 2.64 -8.70
CA ILE A 67 -4.32 3.08 -9.51
C ILE A 67 -3.99 1.97 -10.51
N LEU A 68 -4.43 2.16 -11.74
CA LEU A 68 -4.11 1.30 -12.87
C LEU A 68 -2.75 1.67 -13.49
N PRO A 69 -2.07 0.75 -14.21
CA PRO A 69 -0.70 0.97 -14.72
C PRO A 69 -0.52 2.24 -15.57
N TYR A 70 -1.56 2.66 -16.31
CA TYR A 70 -1.48 3.86 -17.13
C TYR A 70 -1.43 5.16 -16.33
N HIS A 71 -1.88 5.17 -15.05
CA HIS A 71 -1.80 6.37 -14.21
C HIS A 71 -0.35 6.77 -13.97
N SER A 72 0.50 5.80 -13.62
CA SER A 72 1.93 6.02 -13.42
C SER A 72 2.61 6.45 -14.72
N GLN A 73 2.24 5.87 -15.87
CA GLN A 73 2.77 6.31 -17.16
C GLN A 73 2.37 7.75 -17.48
N ARG A 74 1.12 8.14 -17.20
CA ARG A 74 0.63 9.49 -17.44
C ARG A 74 1.32 10.51 -16.53
N GLU A 75 1.55 10.16 -15.27
CA GLU A 75 2.31 10.98 -14.32
C GLU A 75 3.72 11.27 -14.83
N ILE A 76 4.46 10.25 -15.30
CA ILE A 76 5.81 10.42 -15.88
C ILE A 76 5.77 11.39 -17.06
N ILE A 77 4.82 11.20 -17.99
CA ILE A 77 4.68 12.06 -19.18
C ILE A 77 4.35 13.51 -18.78
N ASP A 78 3.46 13.70 -17.81
CA ASP A 78 3.07 15.04 -17.36
C ASP A 78 4.21 15.75 -16.62
N GLU A 79 5.00 15.04 -15.82
CA GLU A 79 6.21 15.57 -15.19
C GLU A 79 7.27 15.94 -16.23
N GLU A 80 7.52 15.11 -17.23
CA GLU A 80 8.44 15.43 -18.33
C GLU A 80 7.98 16.68 -19.10
N ARG A 81 6.69 16.81 -19.39
CA ARG A 81 6.10 17.99 -20.04
C ARG A 81 6.26 19.27 -19.24
N ARG A 82 6.27 19.19 -17.89
CA ARG A 82 6.46 20.35 -17.01
C ARG A 82 7.90 20.90 -17.03
N GLY A 83 8.88 20.13 -17.50
CA GLY A 83 10.26 20.58 -17.66
C GLY A 83 10.86 21.08 -16.34
N ALA A 84 11.21 22.37 -16.26
CA ALA A 84 11.77 22.97 -15.05
C ALA A 84 10.75 23.16 -13.91
N LYS A 85 9.44 22.96 -14.15
CA LYS A 85 8.36 23.10 -13.17
C LYS A 85 7.79 21.75 -12.70
N LYS A 86 8.64 20.71 -12.72
CA LYS A 86 8.34 19.40 -12.13
C LYS A 86 7.91 19.55 -10.66
N ILE A 87 6.95 18.73 -10.24
CA ILE A 87 6.47 18.72 -8.86
C ILE A 87 7.41 17.87 -7.99
N GLY A 88 7.97 16.80 -8.55
CA GLY A 88 8.82 15.84 -7.84
C GLY A 88 8.86 14.50 -8.54
#